data_AF-V5F9G6-F1
#
_entry.id   AF-V5F9G6-F1
#
_cell.length_a   1.000
_cell.length_b   1.000
_cell.length_c   1.000
_cell.angle_alpha   90.00
_cell.angle_beta   90.00
_cell.angle_gamma   90.00
#
_symmetry.space_group_name_H-M   'P 1'
#
loop_
_entity.id
_entity.type
_entity.pdbx_description
1 polymer ?
#
loop_
_entity_poly.entity_id
_entity_poly.type
_entity_poly.pdbx_seq_one_letter_code
_entity_poly.pdbx_strand_id
1 'polypeptide(L)'
;MKRKIEELKSSVFKDEIYNPLLINFSFDKYNKLLDSTEKGSDIEKTNEVKSKIDKIKSIIEKENYLIINDGDEDTRIKRILMESSISSKYKNVDNVYNIIEERILSIDKSIEWSISSVIDKVYILFIKDIEELIIDNSFSRLKYQSARDYYKAFIDKKHRFNLKEHISDTLSYFYKIRNSQSGREFYIGDSYGEFKKKDLNNSRFSYIDLSKKDSKELVKIKLESDFISYRLNEFVNILFELGLITKKDYEMHIYGTTNKLNSEFVKIGMSGSLVNKFNEDDQIKNLTINSYGIIECNDIFKEYINKQDDLIKFEVSKFIE
;
A
#
# COMPACT_ATOMS: atom_id res chain seq x y z
N MET A 1 -35.92 14.68 -10.29
CA MET A 1 -34.86 14.94 -9.29
C MET A 1 -35.08 16.19 -8.43
N LYS A 2 -35.53 17.33 -8.99
CA LYS A 2 -35.71 18.60 -8.25
C LYS A 2 -36.53 18.51 -6.94
N ARG A 3 -37.67 17.81 -6.96
CA ARG A 3 -38.55 17.59 -5.79
C ARG A 3 -37.89 16.86 -4.61
N LYS A 4 -37.05 15.86 -4.88
CA LYS A 4 -36.46 15.01 -3.83
C LYS A 4 -35.36 15.74 -3.05
N ILE A 5 -34.63 16.64 -3.73
CA ILE A 5 -33.61 17.49 -3.10
C ILE A 5 -34.27 18.56 -2.22
N GLU A 6 -35.41 19.11 -2.64
CA GLU A 6 -36.20 20.05 -1.84
C GLU A 6 -36.80 19.38 -0.59
N GLU A 7 -37.25 18.12 -0.71
CA GLU A 7 -37.71 17.30 0.43
C GLU A 7 -36.60 17.04 1.46
N LEU A 8 -35.39 16.68 1.02
CA LEU A 8 -34.22 16.47 1.91
C LEU A 8 -33.79 17.75 2.65
N LYS A 9 -33.98 18.92 2.05
CA LYS A 9 -33.65 20.23 2.66
C LYS A 9 -34.70 20.71 3.66
N SER A 10 -35.91 20.16 3.61
CA SER A 10 -37.03 20.62 4.45
C SER A 10 -36.86 20.31 5.93
N SER A 11 -35.91 19.44 6.31
CA SER A 11 -35.72 18.93 7.68
C SER A 11 -36.95 18.19 8.25
N VAL A 12 -38.02 18.02 7.46
CA VAL A 12 -39.27 17.34 7.85
C VAL A 12 -39.12 15.82 7.76
N PHE A 13 -38.21 15.33 6.91
CA PHE A 13 -37.92 13.92 6.75
C PHE A 13 -36.58 13.58 7.39
N LYS A 14 -36.55 12.53 8.22
CA LYS A 14 -35.32 11.96 8.77
C LYS A 14 -34.70 11.10 7.67
N ASP A 15 -33.55 11.50 7.14
CA ASP A 15 -32.85 10.70 6.13
C ASP A 15 -32.37 9.40 6.76
N GLU A 16 -33.06 8.30 6.47
CA GLU A 16 -32.66 6.97 6.89
C GLU A 16 -31.65 6.44 5.89
N ILE A 17 -30.36 6.56 6.22
CA ILE A 17 -29.26 6.05 5.40
C ILE A 17 -29.24 4.53 5.52
N TYR A 18 -29.89 3.85 4.58
CA TYR A 18 -29.79 2.40 4.45
C TYR A 18 -28.53 2.04 3.65
N ASN A 19 -27.62 1.25 4.23
CA ASN A 19 -26.51 0.66 3.48
C ASN A 19 -27.05 -0.51 2.63
N PRO A 20 -27.18 -0.37 1.29
CA PRO A 20 -27.83 -1.37 0.45
C PRO A 20 -27.15 -2.74 0.48
N LEU A 21 -25.88 -2.82 0.87
CA LEU A 21 -25.15 -4.08 1.03
C LEU A 21 -25.54 -4.80 2.34
N LEU A 22 -25.89 -4.07 3.40
CA LEU A 22 -26.23 -4.62 4.71
C LEU A 22 -27.73 -4.90 4.88
N ILE A 23 -28.61 -4.33 4.04
CA ILE A 23 -30.07 -4.57 4.10
C ILE A 23 -30.41 -6.07 4.06
N ASN A 24 -29.62 -6.86 3.31
CA ASN A 24 -29.82 -8.29 3.15
C ASN A 24 -28.99 -9.15 4.13
N PHE A 25 -28.16 -8.52 4.96
CA PHE A 25 -27.31 -9.22 5.92
C PHE A 25 -28.08 -9.52 7.21
N SER A 26 -28.02 -10.77 7.69
CA SER A 26 -28.64 -11.19 8.95
C SER A 26 -27.74 -12.19 9.65
N PHE A 27 -27.25 -11.83 10.83
CA PHE A 27 -26.43 -12.73 11.67
C PHE A 27 -27.22 -13.96 12.12
N ASP A 28 -28.50 -13.78 12.46
CA ASP A 28 -29.41 -14.86 12.85
C ASP A 28 -29.56 -15.93 11.77
N LYS A 29 -29.47 -15.55 10.49
CA LYS A 29 -29.49 -16.49 9.37
C LYS A 29 -28.30 -17.47 9.42
N TYR A 30 -27.12 -16.99 9.82
CA TYR A 30 -25.93 -17.83 9.97
C TYR A 30 -26.02 -18.72 11.22
N ASN A 31 -26.55 -18.21 12.33
CA ASN A 31 -26.80 -19.03 13.53
C ASN A 31 -27.78 -20.18 13.23
N LYS A 32 -28.89 -19.89 12.54
CA LYS A 32 -29.85 -20.92 12.10
C LYS A 32 -29.24 -21.93 11.13
N LEU A 33 -28.34 -21.47 10.25
CA LEU A 33 -27.62 -22.34 9.33
C LEU A 33 -26.70 -23.30 10.10
N LEU A 34 -26.00 -22.81 11.12
CA LEU A 34 -25.15 -23.61 11.99
C LEU A 34 -25.95 -24.73 12.68
N ASP A 35 -27.07 -24.36 13.31
CA ASP A 35 -27.97 -25.32 13.99
C ASP A 35 -28.47 -26.42 13.04
N SER A 36 -28.71 -26.07 11.77
CA SER A 36 -29.15 -27.02 10.75
C SER A 36 -28.03 -27.96 10.28
N THR A 37 -26.80 -27.45 10.15
CA THR A 37 -25.65 -28.23 9.71
C THR A 37 -25.14 -29.18 10.79
N GLU A 38 -25.20 -28.78 12.07
CA GLU A 38 -24.83 -29.63 13.21
C GLU A 38 -25.79 -30.82 13.36
N LYS A 39 -27.09 -30.62 13.07
CA LYS A 39 -28.09 -31.71 13.02
C LYS A 39 -27.92 -32.65 11.84
N GLY A 40 -27.33 -32.18 10.73
CA GLY A 40 -27.14 -32.94 9.50
C GLY A 40 -25.88 -33.80 9.45
N SER A 41 -25.00 -33.71 10.45
CA SER A 41 -23.71 -34.45 10.52
C SER A 41 -22.74 -34.20 9.35
N ASP A 42 -22.90 -33.09 8.61
CA ASP A 42 -21.95 -32.64 7.59
C ASP A 42 -20.85 -31.79 8.25
N ILE A 43 -19.76 -32.45 8.62
CA ILE A 43 -18.65 -31.86 9.39
C ILE A 43 -17.97 -30.72 8.60
N GLU A 44 -17.83 -30.87 7.28
CA GLU A 44 -17.13 -29.90 6.44
C GLU A 44 -17.94 -28.60 6.33
N LYS A 45 -19.25 -28.72 6.04
CA LYS A 45 -20.15 -27.55 6.03
C LYS A 45 -20.27 -26.89 7.40
N THR A 46 -20.32 -27.68 8.47
CA THR A 46 -20.39 -27.16 9.85
C THR A 46 -19.16 -26.30 10.15
N ASN A 47 -17.96 -26.77 9.81
CA ASN A 47 -16.71 -26.03 10.02
C ASN A 47 -16.65 -24.75 9.17
N GLU A 48 -17.13 -24.80 7.93
CA GLU A 48 -17.21 -23.61 7.07
C GLU A 48 -18.14 -22.54 7.66
N VAL A 49 -19.31 -22.94 8.16
CA VAL A 49 -20.28 -22.03 8.78
C VAL A 49 -19.73 -21.45 10.09
N LYS A 50 -19.09 -22.26 10.94
CA LYS A 50 -18.40 -21.77 12.15
C LYS A 50 -17.34 -20.72 11.81
N SER A 51 -16.48 -21.00 10.84
CA SER A 51 -15.46 -20.04 10.40
C SER A 51 -16.05 -18.72 9.89
N LYS A 52 -17.20 -18.76 9.21
CA LYS A 52 -17.91 -17.53 8.77
C LYS A 52 -18.48 -16.76 9.95
N ILE A 53 -19.09 -17.44 10.93
CA ILE A 53 -19.62 -16.81 12.14
C ILE A 53 -18.49 -16.15 12.94
N ASP A 54 -17.35 -16.81 13.11
CA ASP A 54 -16.21 -16.26 13.84
C ASP A 54 -15.65 -15.01 13.15
N LYS A 55 -15.58 -15.00 11.81
CA LYS A 55 -15.21 -13.82 11.03
C LYS A 55 -16.21 -12.67 11.21
N ILE A 56 -17.50 -12.95 11.27
CA ILE A 56 -18.52 -11.91 11.49
C ILE A 56 -18.36 -11.33 12.90
N LYS A 57 -18.22 -12.19 13.92
CA LYS A 57 -18.03 -11.74 15.30
C LYS A 57 -16.79 -10.86 15.44
N SER A 58 -15.67 -11.26 14.85
CA SER A 58 -14.44 -10.46 14.92
C SER A 58 -14.56 -9.11 14.22
N ILE A 59 -15.32 -9.02 13.12
CA ILE A 59 -15.65 -7.74 12.47
C ILE A 59 -16.48 -6.87 13.41
N ILE A 60 -17.55 -7.41 14.00
CA ILE A 60 -18.43 -6.67 14.93
C ILE A 60 -17.66 -6.19 16.16
N GLU A 61 -16.82 -7.05 16.74
CA GLU A 61 -15.96 -6.70 17.88
C GLU A 61 -15.02 -5.55 17.55
N LYS A 62 -14.39 -5.60 16.37
CA LYS A 62 -13.52 -4.53 15.87
C LYS A 62 -14.28 -3.23 15.65
N GLU A 63 -15.43 -3.26 14.98
CA GLU A 63 -16.26 -2.07 14.74
C GLU A 63 -16.72 -1.45 16.06
N ASN A 64 -17.22 -2.26 16.99
CA ASN A 64 -17.61 -1.80 18.31
C ASN A 64 -16.44 -1.18 19.07
N TYR A 65 -15.24 -1.80 19.00
CA TYR A 65 -14.05 -1.24 19.62
C TYR A 65 -13.70 0.14 19.04
N LEU A 66 -13.74 0.30 17.72
CA LEU A 66 -13.48 1.59 17.07
C LEU A 66 -14.52 2.65 17.43
N ILE A 67 -15.80 2.30 17.50
CA ILE A 67 -16.89 3.22 17.86
C ILE A 67 -16.80 3.64 19.33
N ILE A 68 -16.63 2.68 20.25
CA ILE A 68 -16.63 2.94 21.70
C ILE A 68 -15.44 3.80 22.10
N ASN A 69 -14.29 3.57 21.47
CA ASN A 69 -13.06 4.26 21.80
C ASN A 69 -12.78 5.44 20.85
N ASP A 70 -13.74 5.93 20.07
CA ASP A 70 -13.48 7.05 19.17
C ASP A 70 -12.98 8.29 19.94
N GLY A 71 -11.92 8.93 19.43
CA GLY A 71 -11.31 10.12 20.05
C GLY A 71 -10.50 9.91 21.33
N ASP A 72 -10.35 8.69 21.83
CA ASP A 72 -9.55 8.39 23.03
C ASP A 72 -8.04 8.30 22.71
N GLU A 73 -7.19 9.07 23.37
CA GLU A 73 -5.75 9.07 23.06
C GLU A 73 -5.04 7.79 23.52
N ASP A 74 -5.53 7.16 24.60
CA ASP A 74 -4.91 5.95 25.16
C ASP A 74 -5.05 4.75 24.22
N THR A 75 -6.08 4.75 23.37
CA THR A 75 -6.34 3.69 22.38
C THR A 75 -5.95 4.07 20.95
N ARG A 76 -5.35 5.26 20.75
CA ARG A 76 -5.01 5.80 19.42
C ARG A 76 -4.15 4.86 18.58
N ILE A 77 -3.11 4.26 19.16
CA ILE A 77 -2.22 3.34 18.44
C ILE A 77 -3.01 2.15 17.91
N LYS A 78 -3.75 1.47 18.81
CA LYS A 78 -4.54 0.30 18.46
C LYS A 78 -5.63 0.61 17.44
N ARG A 79 -6.30 1.77 17.53
CA ARG A 79 -7.27 2.23 16.52
C ARG A 79 -6.62 2.38 15.14
N ILE A 80 -5.50 3.09 15.02
CA ILE A 80 -4.79 3.26 13.74
C ILE A 80 -4.40 1.90 13.14
N LEU A 81 -3.87 0.99 13.96
CA LEU A 81 -3.50 -0.35 13.50
C LEU A 81 -4.72 -1.17 13.08
N MET A 82 -5.87 -1.00 13.74
CA MET A 82 -7.13 -1.63 13.37
C MET A 82 -7.73 -1.04 12.09
N GLU A 83 -7.73 0.27 11.94
CA GLU A 83 -8.25 0.95 10.74
C GLU A 83 -7.42 0.64 9.50
N SER A 84 -6.12 0.40 9.68
CA SER A 84 -5.26 -0.08 8.62
C SER A 84 -5.61 -1.51 8.16
N SER A 85 -5.22 -1.87 6.93
CA SER A 85 -5.47 -3.22 6.39
C SER A 85 -4.37 -4.24 6.76
N ILE A 86 -3.45 -3.87 7.68
CA ILE A 86 -2.32 -4.73 8.08
C ILE A 86 -2.76 -5.98 8.84
N SER A 87 -3.96 -6.01 9.44
CA SER A 87 -4.47 -7.21 10.13
C SER A 87 -4.42 -8.44 9.21
N SER A 88 -4.65 -8.24 7.92
CA SER A 88 -4.62 -9.30 6.89
C SER A 88 -3.23 -9.90 6.65
N LYS A 89 -2.17 -9.27 7.18
CA LYS A 89 -0.76 -9.63 6.94
C LYS A 89 -0.19 -10.53 8.02
N TYR A 90 -0.87 -10.69 9.14
CA TYR A 90 -0.37 -11.38 10.32
C TYR A 90 -1.30 -12.50 10.81
N LYS A 91 -0.70 -13.48 11.48
CA LYS A 91 -1.36 -14.42 12.39
C LYS A 91 -1.46 -13.77 13.76
N ASN A 92 -2.52 -14.08 14.49
CA ASN A 92 -2.73 -13.59 15.86
C ASN A 92 -2.56 -12.06 15.96
N VAL A 93 -3.47 -11.35 15.30
CA VAL A 93 -3.40 -9.90 15.10
C VAL A 93 -3.32 -9.14 16.43
N ASP A 94 -4.07 -9.58 17.44
CA ASP A 94 -4.07 -8.93 18.76
C ASP A 94 -2.68 -8.98 19.42
N ASN A 95 -1.99 -10.12 19.33
CA ASN A 95 -0.62 -10.22 19.83
C ASN A 95 0.34 -9.30 19.06
N VAL A 96 0.19 -9.23 17.74
CA VAL A 96 1.01 -8.32 16.91
C VAL A 96 0.78 -6.86 17.27
N TYR A 97 -0.46 -6.46 17.52
CA TYR A 97 -0.78 -5.09 17.96
C TYR A 97 -0.13 -4.75 19.29
N ASN A 98 -0.20 -5.64 20.28
CA ASN A 98 0.45 -5.44 21.57
C ASN A 98 1.98 -5.28 21.42
N ILE A 99 2.61 -6.14 20.60
CA ILE A 99 4.07 -6.06 20.35
C ILE A 99 4.43 -4.73 19.67
N ILE A 100 3.65 -4.27 18.68
CA ILE A 100 3.88 -3.00 18.00
C ILE A 100 3.72 -1.82 18.96
N GLU A 101 2.70 -1.84 19.81
CA GLU A 101 2.45 -0.82 20.82
C GLU A 101 3.61 -0.70 21.82
N GLU A 102 4.10 -1.82 22.35
CA GLU A 102 5.29 -1.85 23.23
C GLU A 102 6.56 -1.30 22.53
N ARG A 103 6.73 -1.59 21.24
CA ARG A 103 7.84 -1.05 20.44
C ARG A 103 7.75 0.46 20.27
N ILE A 104 6.56 0.98 20.01
CA ILE A 104 6.35 2.42 19.86
C ILE A 104 6.72 3.14 21.15
N LEU A 105 6.29 2.62 22.30
CA LEU A 105 6.60 3.20 23.62
C LEU A 105 8.10 3.16 23.97
N SER A 106 8.90 2.33 23.30
CA SER A 106 10.34 2.21 23.52
C SER A 106 11.20 2.88 22.43
N ILE A 107 10.61 3.31 21.32
CA ILE A 107 11.32 3.85 20.14
C ILE A 107 12.08 5.15 20.42
N ASP A 108 11.53 6.05 21.24
CA ASP A 108 12.13 7.37 21.51
C ASP A 108 13.50 7.27 22.20
N LYS A 109 13.83 6.11 22.78
CA LYS A 109 15.11 5.84 23.44
C LYS A 109 16.14 5.21 22.49
N SER A 110 15.76 4.93 21.24
CA SER A 110 16.57 4.15 20.29
C SER A 110 17.37 5.03 19.33
N ILE A 111 18.70 4.92 19.44
CA ILE A 111 19.63 5.50 18.46
C ILE A 111 19.45 4.82 17.09
N GLU A 112 19.20 3.50 17.08
CA GLU A 112 18.94 2.71 15.85
C GLU A 112 17.76 3.31 15.08
N TRP A 113 16.67 3.69 15.78
CA TRP A 113 15.50 4.30 15.16
C TRP A 113 15.82 5.64 14.50
N SER A 114 16.57 6.49 15.19
CA SER A 114 16.84 7.87 14.77
C SER A 114 17.64 7.96 13.47
N ILE A 115 18.59 7.03 13.26
CA ILE A 115 19.43 6.99 12.06
C ILE A 115 18.84 6.11 10.93
N SER A 116 17.76 5.37 11.21
CA SER A 116 17.17 4.43 10.28
C SER A 116 16.40 5.13 9.16
N SER A 117 16.51 4.60 7.94
CA SER A 117 15.67 5.03 6.82
C SER A 117 14.21 4.63 7.06
N VAL A 118 13.28 5.22 6.31
CA VAL A 118 11.84 4.87 6.38
C VAL A 118 11.61 3.35 6.19
N ILE A 119 12.36 2.71 5.28
CA ILE A 119 12.26 1.26 5.04
C ILE A 119 12.76 0.44 6.23
N ASP A 120 13.85 0.88 6.87
CA ASP A 120 14.39 0.19 8.04
C ASP A 120 13.46 0.37 9.25
N LYS A 121 12.85 1.54 9.40
CA LYS A 121 11.80 1.80 10.41
C LYS A 121 10.60 0.86 10.24
N VAL A 122 10.16 0.62 9.00
CA VAL A 122 9.12 -0.38 8.70
C VAL A 122 9.57 -1.78 9.18
N TYR A 123 10.81 -2.17 8.90
CA TYR A 123 11.32 -3.47 9.37
C TYR A 123 11.40 -3.57 10.89
N ILE A 124 11.97 -2.56 11.55
CA ILE A 124 12.15 -2.53 13.01
C ILE A 124 10.80 -2.65 13.72
N LEU A 125 9.79 -1.90 13.25
CA LEU A 125 8.50 -1.87 13.91
C LEU A 125 7.64 -3.11 13.59
N PHE A 126 7.55 -3.48 12.32
CA PHE A 126 6.53 -4.40 11.82
C PHE A 126 7.01 -5.82 11.50
N ILE A 127 8.33 -6.09 11.55
CA ILE A 127 8.89 -7.36 11.06
C ILE A 127 9.88 -7.99 12.03
N LYS A 128 10.86 -7.23 12.50
CA LYS A 128 11.94 -7.70 13.39
C LYS A 128 11.35 -8.52 14.53
N ASP A 129 11.87 -9.70 14.81
CA ASP A 129 11.46 -10.61 15.91
C ASP A 129 10.00 -11.12 15.89
N ILE A 130 9.23 -10.84 14.83
CA ILE A 130 7.86 -11.37 14.63
C ILE A 130 7.67 -11.97 13.23
N GLU A 131 8.76 -12.36 12.57
CA GLU A 131 8.75 -12.84 11.18
C GLU A 131 7.87 -14.08 10.98
N GLU A 132 7.74 -14.93 12.00
CA GLU A 132 6.92 -16.16 11.97
C GLU A 132 5.41 -15.89 12.00
N LEU A 133 5.01 -14.72 12.52
CA LEU A 133 3.63 -14.27 12.55
C LEU A 133 3.18 -13.68 11.21
N ILE A 134 4.11 -13.35 10.30
CA ILE A 134 3.77 -12.77 8.99
C ILE A 134 3.25 -13.87 8.04
N ILE A 135 2.03 -13.67 7.52
CA ILE A 135 1.41 -14.55 6.50
C ILE A 135 1.74 -14.04 5.09
N ASP A 136 1.88 -12.73 4.92
CA ASP A 136 2.15 -12.11 3.63
C ASP A 136 3.62 -12.31 3.22
N ASN A 137 3.86 -13.32 2.36
CA ASN A 137 5.18 -13.62 1.83
C ASN A 137 5.84 -12.45 1.09
N SER A 138 5.04 -11.63 0.40
CA SER A 138 5.56 -10.46 -0.30
C SER A 138 6.06 -9.42 0.70
N PHE A 139 5.37 -9.24 1.83
CA PHE A 139 5.83 -8.34 2.89
C PHE A 139 7.02 -8.91 3.68
N SER A 140 6.98 -10.21 4.01
CA SER A 140 8.03 -10.92 4.75
C SER A 140 9.42 -10.79 4.13
N ARG A 141 9.53 -10.55 2.81
CA ARG A 141 10.83 -10.33 2.14
C ARG A 141 11.65 -9.18 2.72
N LEU A 142 11.00 -8.18 3.33
CA LEU A 142 11.68 -7.05 3.97
C LEU A 142 12.47 -7.43 5.22
N LYS A 143 12.37 -8.67 5.71
CA LYS A 143 13.28 -9.19 6.74
C LYS A 143 14.74 -9.25 6.29
N TYR A 144 14.96 -9.41 4.98
CA TYR A 144 16.30 -9.46 4.40
C TYR A 144 16.82 -8.04 4.12
N GLN A 145 18.02 -7.72 4.61
CA GLN A 145 18.67 -6.42 4.39
C GLN A 145 18.81 -6.10 2.88
N SER A 146 19.19 -7.08 2.06
CA SER A 146 19.32 -6.90 0.61
C SER A 146 18.02 -6.46 -0.07
N ALA A 147 16.87 -6.95 0.40
CA ALA A 147 15.57 -6.52 -0.10
C ALA A 147 15.29 -5.06 0.31
N ARG A 148 15.59 -4.69 1.56
CA ARG A 148 15.41 -3.30 2.03
C ARG A 148 16.28 -2.33 1.24
N ASP A 149 17.54 -2.66 1.01
CA ASP A 149 18.47 -1.81 0.25
C ASP A 149 18.04 -1.66 -1.20
N TYR A 150 17.51 -2.73 -1.81
CA TYR A 150 16.88 -2.66 -3.12
C TYR A 150 15.71 -1.66 -3.14
N TYR A 151 14.76 -1.72 -2.19
CA TYR A 151 13.63 -0.79 -2.18
C TYR A 151 14.02 0.65 -1.87
N LYS A 152 15.03 0.89 -1.02
CA LYS A 152 15.57 2.24 -0.79
C LYS A 152 16.04 2.86 -2.11
N ALA A 153 16.85 2.11 -2.88
CA ALA A 153 17.33 2.56 -4.18
C ALA A 153 16.20 2.66 -5.22
N PHE A 154 15.27 1.71 -5.23
CA PHE A 154 14.16 1.69 -6.18
C PHE A 154 13.22 2.88 -5.97
N ILE A 155 12.88 3.23 -4.73
CA ILE A 155 12.00 4.38 -4.43
C ILE A 155 12.67 5.70 -4.80
N ASP A 156 13.96 5.86 -4.50
CA ASP A 156 14.72 7.06 -4.89
C ASP A 156 14.69 7.27 -6.41
N LYS A 157 14.80 6.18 -7.18
CA LYS A 157 14.72 6.21 -8.64
C LYS A 157 13.29 6.30 -9.16
N LYS A 158 12.28 5.73 -8.47
CA LYS A 158 10.85 5.70 -8.86
C LYS A 158 10.37 7.08 -9.27
N HIS A 159 10.73 8.07 -8.47
CA HIS A 159 10.27 9.44 -8.65
C HIS A 159 11.09 10.21 -9.69
N ARG A 160 12.33 9.82 -9.97
CA ARG A 160 13.22 10.54 -10.89
C ARG A 160 13.17 10.01 -12.33
N PHE A 161 13.14 8.69 -12.48
CA PHE A 161 13.32 8.06 -13.79
C PHE A 161 12.02 8.03 -14.58
N ASN A 162 12.12 8.27 -15.87
CA ASN A 162 11.05 7.95 -16.82
C ASN A 162 10.96 6.43 -17.05
N LEU A 163 9.92 5.96 -17.75
CA LEU A 163 9.68 4.53 -17.96
C LEU A 163 10.88 3.80 -18.60
N LYS A 164 11.56 4.42 -19.57
CA LYS A 164 12.70 3.81 -20.27
C LYS A 164 13.90 3.65 -19.34
N GLU A 165 14.18 4.68 -18.54
CA GLU A 165 15.22 4.66 -17.52
C GLU A 165 14.94 3.61 -16.44
N HIS A 166 13.67 3.51 -15.99
CA HIS A 166 13.22 2.47 -15.07
C HIS A 166 13.48 1.06 -15.58
N ILE A 167 13.14 0.81 -16.84
CA ILE A 167 13.39 -0.47 -17.49
C ILE A 167 14.89 -0.76 -17.54
N SER A 168 15.68 0.21 -17.99
CA SER A 168 17.14 0.05 -18.11
C SER A 168 17.81 -0.23 -16.76
N ASP A 169 17.43 0.52 -15.73
CA ASP A 169 17.99 0.38 -14.38
C ASP A 169 17.62 -0.96 -13.75
N THR A 170 16.34 -1.36 -13.86
CA THR A 170 15.87 -2.65 -13.33
C THR A 170 16.58 -3.82 -14.01
N LEU A 171 16.70 -3.78 -15.34
CA LEU A 171 17.44 -4.80 -16.09
C LEU A 171 18.91 -4.83 -15.67
N SER A 172 19.55 -3.66 -15.54
CA SER A 172 20.95 -3.55 -15.11
C SER A 172 21.17 -4.16 -13.72
N TYR A 173 20.25 -3.90 -12.79
CA TYR A 173 20.26 -4.51 -11.47
C TYR A 173 20.14 -6.04 -11.55
N PHE A 174 19.18 -6.56 -12.32
CA PHE A 174 19.02 -8.01 -12.50
C PHE A 174 20.25 -8.66 -13.14
N TYR A 175 20.86 -8.05 -14.16
CA TYR A 175 22.11 -8.54 -14.74
C TYR A 175 23.28 -8.54 -13.74
N LYS A 176 23.32 -7.57 -12.82
CA LYS A 176 24.34 -7.53 -11.76
C LYS A 176 24.17 -8.67 -10.75
N ILE A 177 22.93 -8.99 -10.37
CA ILE A 177 22.68 -9.97 -9.30
C ILE A 177 22.49 -11.41 -9.80
N ARG A 178 22.20 -11.63 -11.10
CA ARG A 178 21.85 -12.96 -11.65
C ARG A 178 22.89 -14.06 -11.46
N ASN A 179 24.16 -13.70 -11.28
CA ASN A 179 25.26 -14.64 -11.11
C ASN A 179 25.63 -14.86 -9.63
N SER A 180 25.03 -14.10 -8.71
CA SER A 180 25.30 -14.23 -7.28
C SER A 180 24.44 -15.33 -6.64
N GLN A 181 25.01 -16.09 -5.70
CA GLN A 181 24.28 -17.17 -5.00
C GLN A 181 22.99 -16.66 -4.32
N SER A 182 23.04 -15.47 -3.72
CA SER A 182 21.93 -14.86 -2.99
C SER A 182 20.95 -14.08 -3.86
N GLY A 183 21.40 -13.55 -5.00
CA GLY A 183 20.60 -12.71 -5.90
C GLY A 183 20.01 -13.44 -7.11
N ARG A 184 20.56 -14.60 -7.48
CA ARG A 184 20.07 -15.42 -8.60
C ARG A 184 18.61 -15.85 -8.41
N GLU A 185 18.25 -16.23 -7.18
CA GLU A 185 16.90 -16.66 -6.83
C GLU A 185 16.05 -15.45 -6.40
N PHE A 186 15.31 -14.88 -7.36
CA PHE A 186 14.58 -13.64 -7.16
C PHE A 186 13.09 -13.90 -6.89
N TYR A 187 12.52 -13.21 -5.91
CA TYR A 187 11.10 -13.30 -5.60
C TYR A 187 10.29 -12.45 -6.58
N ILE A 188 9.35 -13.07 -7.30
CA ILE A 188 8.48 -12.38 -8.29
C ILE A 188 6.98 -12.53 -7.97
N GLY A 189 6.65 -13.12 -6.82
CA GLY A 189 5.27 -13.35 -6.40
C GLY A 189 4.63 -14.61 -6.99
N ASP A 190 3.48 -14.97 -6.43
CA ASP A 190 2.83 -16.28 -6.65
C ASP A 190 2.29 -16.47 -8.08
N SER A 191 2.00 -15.39 -8.80
CA SER A 191 1.44 -15.46 -10.16
C SER A 191 2.46 -15.80 -11.23
N TYR A 192 3.76 -15.61 -10.95
CA TYR A 192 4.82 -15.73 -11.96
C TYR A 192 6.03 -16.53 -11.48
N GLY A 193 6.00 -17.08 -10.27
CA GLY A 193 7.09 -17.90 -9.75
C GLY A 193 7.15 -19.27 -10.44
N GLU A 194 8.38 -19.77 -10.57
CA GLU A 194 8.71 -21.03 -11.25
C GLU A 194 9.18 -22.12 -10.29
N PHE A 195 9.72 -21.73 -9.12
CA PHE A 195 10.07 -22.68 -8.06
C PHE A 195 9.78 -22.13 -6.66
N LYS A 196 9.84 -23.04 -5.68
CA LYS A 196 9.70 -22.77 -4.25
C LYS A 196 11.08 -22.72 -3.62
N LYS A 197 11.33 -21.73 -2.77
CA LYS A 197 12.59 -21.65 -2.03
C LYS A 197 12.59 -22.71 -0.92
N LYS A 198 13.57 -23.61 -0.92
CA LYS A 198 13.62 -24.79 -0.03
C LYS A 198 13.60 -24.45 1.46
N ASP A 199 14.16 -23.30 1.85
CA ASP A 199 14.30 -22.89 3.24
C ASP A 199 13.08 -22.14 3.80
N LEU A 200 12.06 -21.92 2.97
CA LEU A 200 10.78 -21.35 3.41
C LEU A 200 9.78 -22.49 3.43
N ASN A 201 9.01 -22.62 4.53
CA ASN A 201 7.79 -23.44 4.60
C ASN A 201 6.68 -22.88 3.68
N ASN A 202 7.06 -22.42 2.49
CA ASN A 202 6.19 -21.83 1.50
C ASN A 202 5.88 -22.88 0.44
N SER A 203 4.62 -23.31 0.41
CA SER A 203 4.12 -24.27 -0.58
C SER A 203 3.89 -23.63 -1.96
N ARG A 204 4.12 -22.32 -2.12
CA ARG A 204 3.82 -21.58 -3.36
C ARG A 204 5.05 -21.33 -4.22
N PHE A 205 4.82 -21.38 -5.52
CA PHE A 205 5.81 -21.05 -6.56
C PHE A 205 5.89 -19.53 -6.68
N SER A 206 6.91 -18.92 -6.08
CA SER A 206 7.02 -17.46 -5.99
C SER A 206 8.37 -16.90 -6.45
N TYR A 207 9.29 -17.78 -6.86
CA TYR A 207 10.67 -17.42 -7.20
C TYR A 207 11.04 -17.80 -8.63
N ILE A 208 11.94 -17.02 -9.23
CA ILE A 208 12.55 -17.28 -10.53
C ILE A 208 14.07 -17.33 -10.42
N ASP A 209 14.69 -18.00 -11.39
CA ASP A 209 16.14 -18.06 -11.52
C ASP A 209 16.57 -17.05 -12.59
N LEU A 210 17.09 -15.91 -12.17
CA LEU A 210 17.52 -14.84 -13.07
C LEU A 210 18.60 -15.29 -14.06
N SER A 211 19.37 -16.34 -13.74
CA SER A 211 20.42 -16.84 -14.65
C SER A 211 19.84 -17.50 -15.90
N LYS A 212 18.57 -17.91 -15.87
CA LYS A 212 17.87 -18.60 -16.97
C LYS A 212 16.93 -17.68 -17.75
N LYS A 213 16.90 -16.39 -17.42
CA LYS A 213 15.94 -15.42 -17.97
C LYS A 213 16.55 -14.52 -19.03
N ASP A 214 15.76 -14.27 -20.07
CA ASP A 214 16.07 -13.24 -21.07
C ASP A 214 15.50 -11.87 -20.67
N SER A 215 16.10 -10.81 -21.20
CA SER A 215 15.71 -9.40 -21.09
C SER A 215 14.20 -9.18 -21.13
N LYS A 216 13.50 -9.79 -22.11
CA LYS A 216 12.05 -9.65 -22.29
C LYS A 216 11.22 -10.22 -21.13
N GLU A 217 11.69 -11.29 -20.50
CA GLU A 217 11.02 -11.90 -19.35
C GLU A 217 11.23 -11.10 -18.05
N LEU A 218 12.31 -10.32 -18.01
CA LEU A 218 12.73 -9.52 -16.86
C LEU A 218 12.05 -8.13 -16.78
N VAL A 219 11.31 -7.70 -17.80
CA VAL A 219 10.63 -6.38 -17.86
C VAL A 219 9.35 -6.32 -17.01
N LYS A 220 9.06 -7.32 -16.15
CA LYS A 220 7.89 -7.32 -15.26
C LYS A 220 8.04 -6.39 -14.04
N ILE A 221 8.51 -5.16 -14.28
CA ILE A 221 8.76 -4.07 -13.32
C ILE A 221 7.49 -3.65 -12.58
N LYS A 222 6.31 -3.85 -13.20
CA LYS A 222 5.01 -3.52 -12.61
C LYS A 222 4.82 -4.16 -11.24
N LEU A 223 5.32 -5.37 -11.02
CA LEU A 223 5.16 -6.08 -9.74
C LEU A 223 5.85 -5.38 -8.57
N GLU A 224 7.02 -4.79 -8.80
CA GLU A 224 7.75 -4.08 -7.74
C GLU A 224 7.18 -2.70 -7.48
N SER A 225 6.74 -2.00 -8.53
CA SER A 225 6.00 -0.76 -8.36
C SER A 225 4.66 -0.97 -7.62
N ASP A 226 3.95 -2.06 -7.94
CA ASP A 226 2.69 -2.44 -7.28
C ASP A 226 2.93 -2.82 -5.82
N PHE A 227 4.00 -3.55 -5.50
CA PHE A 227 4.35 -3.83 -4.11
C PHE A 227 4.56 -2.55 -3.30
N ILE A 228 5.31 -1.59 -3.84
CA ILE A 228 5.56 -0.33 -3.13
C ILE A 228 4.23 0.38 -2.90
N SER A 229 3.46 0.55 -3.96
CA SER A 229 2.25 1.37 -3.95
C SER A 229 1.14 0.79 -3.07
N TYR A 230 0.98 -0.55 -3.07
CA TYR A 230 -0.16 -1.22 -2.43
C TYR A 230 0.19 -2.01 -1.16
N ARG A 231 1.49 -2.21 -0.84
CA ARG A 231 1.89 -2.94 0.36
C ARG A 231 2.80 -2.13 1.24
N LEU A 232 3.92 -1.64 0.71
CA LEU A 232 4.90 -0.92 1.52
C LEU A 232 4.38 0.44 1.99
N ASN A 233 3.75 1.21 1.10
CA ASN A 233 3.22 2.54 1.41
C ASN A 233 2.18 2.53 2.52
N GLU A 234 1.44 1.42 2.69
CA GLU A 234 0.50 1.26 3.79
C GLU A 234 1.21 1.35 5.15
N PHE A 235 2.30 0.62 5.33
CA PHE A 235 3.09 0.69 6.58
C PHE A 235 3.72 2.07 6.78
N VAL A 236 4.11 2.74 5.70
CA VAL A 236 4.66 4.10 5.77
C VAL A 236 3.58 5.12 6.15
N ASN A 237 2.35 4.97 5.67
CA ASN A 237 1.21 5.78 6.10
C ASN A 237 0.98 5.61 7.61
N ILE A 238 1.02 4.39 8.14
CA ILE A 238 0.85 4.13 9.57
C ILE A 238 1.96 4.81 10.39
N LEU A 239 3.23 4.70 9.94
CA LEU A 239 4.34 5.40 10.60
C LEU A 239 4.09 6.92 10.64
N PHE A 240 3.52 7.50 9.59
CA PHE A 240 3.22 8.92 9.52
C PHE A 240 2.02 9.32 10.40
N GLU A 241 0.93 8.56 10.35
CA GLU A 241 -0.27 8.78 11.17
C GLU A 241 0.02 8.68 12.66
N LEU A 242 0.92 7.78 13.07
CA LEU A 242 1.40 7.65 14.44
C LEU A 242 2.41 8.74 14.84
N GLY A 243 2.90 9.54 13.89
CA GLY A 243 3.91 10.59 14.14
C GLY A 243 5.34 10.07 14.29
N LEU A 244 5.62 8.83 13.86
CA LEU A 244 6.92 8.16 14.01
C LEU A 244 7.92 8.52 12.91
N ILE A 245 7.44 9.13 11.82
CA ILE A 245 8.25 9.75 10.77
C ILE A 245 7.79 11.17 10.52
N THR A 246 8.71 12.04 10.09
CA THR A 246 8.37 13.43 9.81
C THR A 246 7.57 13.55 8.53
N LYS A 247 6.83 14.65 8.37
CA LYS A 247 6.18 14.99 7.10
C LYS A 247 7.16 15.02 5.93
N LYS A 248 8.39 15.48 6.17
CA LYS A 248 9.46 15.51 5.17
C LYS A 248 9.83 14.10 4.71
N ASP A 249 10.01 13.16 5.65
CA ASP A 249 10.33 11.76 5.35
C ASP A 249 9.19 11.11 4.56
N TYR A 250 7.95 11.35 4.97
CA TYR A 250 6.75 10.86 4.31
C TYR A 250 6.63 11.38 2.87
N GLU A 251 6.71 12.69 2.67
CA GLU A 251 6.56 13.30 1.34
C GLU A 251 7.69 12.88 0.39
N MET A 252 8.93 12.80 0.88
CA MET A 252 10.04 12.29 0.09
C MET A 252 9.85 10.82 -0.29
N HIS A 253 9.33 9.99 0.62
CA HIS A 253 9.08 8.57 0.33
C HIS A 253 7.95 8.37 -0.68
N ILE A 254 6.79 9.00 -0.43
CA ILE A 254 5.55 8.77 -1.18
C ILE A 254 5.55 9.53 -2.50
N TYR A 255 6.04 10.78 -2.52
CA TYR A 255 5.97 11.67 -3.68
C TYR A 255 7.33 11.98 -4.31
N GLY A 256 8.44 11.64 -3.65
CA GLY A 256 9.79 11.95 -4.14
C GLY A 256 10.19 13.42 -4.04
N THR A 257 9.38 14.24 -3.36
CA THR A 257 9.55 15.68 -3.30
C THR A 257 8.94 16.23 -2.01
N THR A 258 9.52 17.32 -1.52
CA THR A 258 8.99 18.10 -0.38
C THR A 258 8.47 19.48 -0.84
N ASN A 259 8.59 19.78 -2.15
CA ASN A 259 7.97 20.95 -2.73
C ASN A 259 6.45 20.73 -2.79
N LYS A 260 5.70 21.55 -2.05
CA LYS A 260 4.25 21.44 -1.91
C LYS A 260 3.51 21.40 -3.27
N LEU A 261 3.91 22.26 -4.21
CA LEU A 261 3.28 22.34 -5.53
C LEU A 261 3.52 21.05 -6.32
N ASN A 262 4.73 20.50 -6.27
CA ASN A 262 5.04 19.20 -6.87
C ASN A 262 4.25 18.07 -6.21
N SER A 263 4.13 18.06 -4.88
CA SER A 263 3.33 17.07 -4.15
C SER A 263 1.85 17.13 -4.51
N GLU A 264 1.29 18.32 -4.76
CA GLU A 264 -0.10 18.48 -5.20
C GLU A 264 -0.33 17.88 -6.59
N PHE A 265 0.58 18.08 -7.54
CA PHE A 265 0.50 17.43 -8.86
C PHE A 265 0.57 15.91 -8.78
N VAL A 266 1.43 15.36 -7.92
CA VAL A 266 1.51 13.90 -7.73
C VAL A 266 0.22 13.36 -7.09
N LYS A 267 -0.38 14.09 -6.13
CA LYS A 267 -1.63 13.69 -5.48
C LYS A 267 -2.82 13.57 -6.42
N ILE A 268 -2.88 14.40 -7.46
CA ILE A 268 -3.92 14.32 -8.51
C ILE A 268 -3.59 13.27 -9.59
N GLY A 269 -2.50 12.53 -9.45
CA GLY A 269 -2.16 11.38 -10.26
C GLY A 269 -1.05 11.61 -11.29
N MET A 270 -0.44 12.81 -11.34
CA MET A 270 0.71 13.04 -12.21
C MET A 270 1.91 12.21 -11.74
N SER A 271 2.65 11.61 -12.68
CA SER A 271 3.84 10.83 -12.32
C SER A 271 4.94 11.74 -11.76
N GLY A 272 5.68 11.28 -10.75
CA GLY A 272 6.80 12.03 -10.17
C GLY A 272 7.87 12.38 -11.22
N SER A 273 8.09 11.50 -12.20
CA SER A 273 9.02 11.73 -13.31
C SER A 273 8.58 12.89 -14.20
N LEU A 274 7.27 13.01 -14.47
CA LEU A 274 6.73 14.09 -15.28
C LEU A 274 6.81 15.44 -14.53
N VAL A 275 6.47 15.43 -13.24
CA VAL A 275 6.62 16.60 -12.36
C VAL A 275 8.09 17.04 -12.28
N ASN A 276 9.03 16.11 -12.12
CA ASN A 276 10.45 16.41 -12.08
C ASN A 276 10.94 16.99 -13.40
N LYS A 277 10.55 16.39 -14.54
CA LYS A 277 10.87 16.94 -15.86
C LYS A 277 10.36 18.38 -16.01
N PHE A 278 9.12 18.67 -15.62
CA PHE A 278 8.58 20.02 -15.69
C PHE A 278 9.27 21.00 -14.74
N ASN A 279 9.81 20.53 -13.61
CA ASN A 279 10.64 21.38 -12.76
C ASN A 279 12.01 21.66 -13.41
N GLU A 280 12.67 20.64 -13.96
CA GLU A 280 13.97 20.76 -14.62
C GLU A 280 13.90 21.67 -15.85
N ASP A 281 12.81 21.57 -16.61
CA ASP A 281 12.55 22.39 -17.80
C ASP A 281 11.93 23.76 -17.45
N ASP A 282 11.82 24.11 -16.16
CA ASP A 282 11.25 25.36 -15.63
C ASP A 282 9.83 25.66 -16.16
N GLN A 283 9.04 24.59 -16.34
CA GLN A 283 7.66 24.62 -16.83
C GLN A 283 6.61 24.46 -15.74
N ILE A 284 6.97 23.98 -14.54
CA ILE A 284 6.00 23.71 -13.48
C ILE A 284 5.22 24.98 -13.05
N LYS A 285 5.87 26.15 -13.14
CA LYS A 285 5.26 27.45 -12.83
C LYS A 285 4.16 27.88 -13.80
N ASN A 286 4.09 27.23 -14.96
CA ASN A 286 3.08 27.47 -15.98
C ASN A 286 1.83 26.60 -15.79
N LEU A 287 1.80 25.80 -14.70
CA LEU A 287 0.70 24.94 -14.32
C LEU A 287 0.10 25.41 -12.99
N THR A 288 -1.24 25.38 -12.90
CA THR A 288 -1.97 25.68 -11.67
C THR A 288 -3.07 24.65 -11.44
N ILE A 289 -3.38 24.35 -10.18
CA ILE A 289 -4.52 23.49 -9.81
C ILE A 289 -5.62 24.41 -9.27
N ASN A 290 -6.78 24.40 -9.92
CA ASN A 290 -7.92 25.21 -9.47
C ASN A 290 -8.64 24.55 -8.28
N SER A 291 -9.67 25.22 -7.74
CA SER A 291 -10.43 24.72 -6.57
C SER A 291 -11.16 23.39 -6.79
N TYR A 292 -11.29 22.94 -8.04
CA TYR A 292 -11.92 21.68 -8.41
C TYR A 292 -10.90 20.56 -8.66
N GLY A 293 -9.61 20.82 -8.46
CA GLY A 293 -8.54 19.84 -8.70
C GLY A 293 -8.18 19.67 -10.18
N ILE A 294 -8.61 20.57 -11.06
CA ILE A 294 -8.29 20.54 -12.49
C ILE A 294 -6.99 21.29 -12.73
N ILE A 295 -6.13 20.73 -13.60
CA ILE A 295 -4.88 21.37 -14.02
C ILE A 295 -5.17 22.37 -15.14
N GLU A 296 -4.82 23.62 -14.91
CA GLU A 296 -4.85 24.70 -15.88
C GLU A 296 -3.42 25.02 -16.33
N CYS A 297 -3.24 25.35 -17.60
CA CYS A 297 -1.95 25.71 -18.17
C CYS A 297 -2.04 26.96 -19.06
N ASN A 298 -0.94 27.71 -19.13
CA ASN A 298 -0.84 28.86 -20.04
C ASN A 298 -0.33 28.45 -21.44
N ASP A 299 -0.32 29.40 -22.36
CA ASP A 299 0.10 29.14 -23.75
C ASP A 299 1.58 28.75 -23.87
N ILE A 300 2.44 29.22 -22.96
CA ILE A 300 3.87 28.83 -22.91
C ILE A 300 4.00 27.32 -22.68
N PHE A 301 3.20 26.77 -21.76
CA PHE A 301 3.19 25.34 -21.49
C PHE A 301 2.67 24.53 -22.68
N LYS A 302 1.62 25.02 -23.35
CA LYS A 302 1.07 24.36 -24.55
C LYS A 302 2.10 24.29 -25.67
N GLU A 303 2.83 25.38 -25.92
CA GLU A 303 3.93 25.38 -26.89
C GLU A 303 5.06 24.43 -26.51
N TYR A 304 5.41 24.36 -25.22
CA TYR A 304 6.41 23.43 -24.71
C TYR A 304 5.98 21.97 -24.93
N ILE A 305 4.74 21.60 -24.60
CA ILE A 305 4.21 20.23 -24.76
C ILE A 305 4.18 19.81 -26.24
N ASN A 306 3.82 20.72 -27.14
CA ASN A 306 3.81 20.44 -28.58
C ASN A 306 5.19 20.03 -29.13
N LYS A 307 6.28 20.45 -28.47
CA LYS A 307 7.66 20.10 -28.81
C LYS A 307 8.15 18.80 -28.16
N GLN A 308 7.40 18.22 -27.21
CA GLN A 308 7.77 16.97 -26.55
C GLN A 308 7.46 15.75 -27.42
N ASP A 309 7.98 14.60 -27.01
CA ASP A 309 7.66 13.31 -27.64
C ASP A 309 6.21 12.86 -27.36
N ASP A 310 5.75 11.89 -28.15
CA ASP A 310 4.38 11.41 -28.14
C ASP A 310 3.98 10.77 -26.79
N LEU A 311 4.92 10.17 -26.06
CA LEU A 311 4.62 9.57 -24.77
C LEU A 311 4.32 10.65 -23.73
N ILE A 312 5.12 11.71 -23.69
CA ILE A 312 4.89 12.84 -22.77
C ILE A 312 3.58 13.54 -23.12
N LYS A 313 3.33 13.79 -24.42
CA LYS A 313 2.05 14.36 -24.87
C LYS A 313 0.86 13.51 -24.42
N PHE A 314 0.96 12.19 -24.56
CA PHE A 314 -0.08 11.25 -24.13
C PHE A 314 -0.27 11.21 -22.60
N GLU A 315 0.81 11.32 -21.82
CA GLU A 315 0.67 11.38 -20.36
C GLU A 315 0.00 12.67 -19.91
N VAL A 316 0.36 13.80 -20.52
CA VAL A 316 -0.19 15.13 -20.17
C VAL A 316 -1.65 15.29 -20.58
N SER A 317 -2.04 14.75 -21.74
CA SER A 317 -3.41 14.86 -22.25
C SER A 317 -4.47 14.18 -21.36
N LYS A 318 -4.05 13.37 -20.39
CA LYS A 318 -4.95 12.80 -19.36
C LYS A 318 -5.40 13.82 -18.32
N PHE A 319 -4.67 14.94 -18.21
CA PHE A 319 -4.89 15.93 -17.15
C PHE A 319 -5.27 17.31 -17.70
N ILE A 320 -4.87 17.61 -18.94
CA ILE A 320 -5.03 18.92 -19.57
C ILE A 320 -5.70 18.70 -20.93
N GLU A 321 -6.82 19.39 -21.16
CA GLU A 321 -7.55 19.43 -22.44
C GLU A 321 -7.05 20.54 -23.37
#